data_AF-A0A0F9F6M9-F1
#
_entry.id   AF-A0A0F9F6M9-F1
#
_cell.length_a   1.000
_cell.length_b   1.000
_cell.length_c   1.000
_cell.angle_alpha   90.00
_cell.angle_beta   90.00
_cell.angle_gamma   90.00
#
_symmetry.space_group_name_H-M   'P 1'
#
loop_
_entity.id
_entity.type
_entity.pdbx_description
1 polymer ?
#
loop_
_entity_poly.entity_id
_entity_poly.type
_entity_poly.pdbx_seq_one_letter_code
_entity_poly.pdbx_strand_id
1 'polypeptide(L)' 'MKIRLLTDIAGPDSFHGMGEEVELDDATSVRLINTKQAEAVRTPAPKRERSTSKKARRRRRATTSEDDE' A
#
# COMPACT_ATOMS: atom_id res chain seq x y z
N MET A 1 7.72 5.84 12.18
CA MET A 1 6.40 5.73 11.52
C MET A 1 5.89 7.13 11.22
N LYS A 2 5.31 7.36 10.03
CA LYS A 2 4.72 8.66 9.69
C LYS A 2 3.23 8.70 10.06
N ILE A 3 2.82 9.72 10.79
CA ILE A 3 1.43 9.95 11.19
C ILE A 3 1.02 11.37 10.85
N ARG A 4 -0.27 11.58 10.60
CA ARG A 4 -0.87 12.89 10.42
C ARG A 4 -1.62 13.27 11.68
N LEU A 5 -1.30 14.41 12.26
CA LEU A 5 -1.96 14.88 13.48
C LEU A 5 -3.39 15.36 13.17
N LEU A 6 -4.32 15.02 14.05
CA LEU A 6 -5.72 15.48 14.01
C LEU A 6 -6.00 16.59 15.02
N THR A 7 -5.03 16.88 15.89
CA THR A 7 -5.09 17.95 16.90
C THR A 7 -3.73 18.62 16.98
N ASP A 8 -3.70 19.84 17.50
CA ASP A 8 -2.45 20.51 17.86
C ASP A 8 -1.79 19.79 19.04
N ILE A 9 -0.48 19.58 18.94
CA ILE A 9 0.34 18.95 19.99
C ILE A 9 1.49 19.88 20.30
N ALA A 10 1.55 20.35 21.55
CA ALA A 10 2.65 21.13 22.07
C ALA A 10 3.54 20.24 22.96
N GLY A 11 4.78 20.06 22.55
CA GLY A 11 5.87 19.53 23.36
C GLY A 11 6.67 20.66 24.03
N PRO A 12 7.68 20.31 24.84
CA PRO A 12 8.51 21.28 25.55
C PRO A 12 9.30 22.21 24.62
N ASP A 13 9.73 21.70 23.46
CA ASP A 13 10.54 22.45 22.48
C ASP A 13 9.95 22.43 21.05
N SER A 14 8.75 21.85 20.89
CA SER A 14 8.13 21.64 19.58
C SER A 14 6.65 21.92 19.62
N PHE A 15 6.13 22.54 18.58
CA PHE A 15 4.70 22.65 18.34
C PHE A 15 4.41 22.01 16.98
N HIS A 16 3.46 21.08 16.97
CA HIS A 16 2.97 20.48 15.75
C HIS A 16 1.49 20.81 15.57
N GLY A 17 1.17 21.39 14.43
CA GLY A 17 -0.19 21.83 14.12
C GLY A 17 -1.10 20.67 13.71
N MET A 18 -2.41 20.87 13.88
CA MET A 18 -3.41 19.98 13.28
C MET A 18 -3.16 19.83 11.76
N GLY A 19 -3.15 18.59 11.28
CA GLY A 19 -2.96 18.24 9.88
C GLY A 19 -1.50 18.07 9.47
N GLU A 20 -0.55 18.40 10.35
CA GLU A 20 0.87 18.21 10.12
C GLU A 20 1.24 16.71 10.10
N GLU A 21 2.10 16.32 9.17
CA GLU A 21 2.63 14.96 9.10
C GLU A 21 3.98 14.89 9.80
N VAL A 22 4.02 14.17 10.91
CA VAL A 22 5.21 14.02 11.74
C VAL A 22 5.73 12.59 11.69
N GLU A 23 7.05 12.44 11.76
CA GLU A 23 7.70 11.14 11.88
C GLU A 23 8.07 10.90 13.34
N LEU A 24 7.42 9.92 13.96
CA LEU A 24 7.62 9.56 15.37
C LEU A 24 7.96 8.08 15.50
N ASP A 25 8.44 7.68 16.68
CA ASP A 25 8.63 6.29 17.02
C ASP A 25 7.28 5.53 17.02
N ASP A 26 7.34 4.21 16.86
CA ASP A 26 6.14 3.37 16.77
C ASP A 26 5.28 3.42 18.05
N ALA A 27 5.90 3.47 19.24
CA ALA A 27 5.15 3.46 20.49
C ALA A 27 4.33 4.74 20.67
N THR A 28 4.95 5.89 20.42
CA THR A 28 4.27 7.19 20.46
C THR A 28 3.24 7.30 19.35
N SER A 29 3.55 6.84 18.13
CA SER A 29 2.63 6.84 17.00
C SER A 29 1.36 6.03 17.30
N VAL A 30 1.52 4.81 17.82
CA VAL A 30 0.39 3.94 18.20
C VAL A 30 -0.44 4.57 19.31
N ARG A 31 0.20 5.21 20.30
CA ARG A 31 -0.52 5.91 21.37
C ARG A 31 -1.38 7.03 20.83
N LEU A 32 -0.84 7.89 19.96
CA LEU A 32 -1.57 9.02 19.38
C LEU A 32 -2.71 8.59 18.47
N ILE A 33 -2.52 7.50 17.73
CA ILE A 33 -3.59 6.91 16.91
C ILE A 33 -4.71 6.34 17.79
N ASN A 34 -4.37 5.61 18.84
CA ASN A 34 -5.36 5.02 19.76
C ASN A 34 -6.16 6.09 20.52
N THR A 35 -5.56 7.24 20.83
CA THR A 35 -6.25 8.37 21.46
C THR A 35 -7.00 9.26 20.47
N LYS A 36 -7.06 8.88 19.19
CA LYS A 36 -7.69 9.65 18.09
C LYS A 36 -7.10 11.05 17.92
N GLN A 37 -5.82 11.21 18.25
CA GLN A 37 -5.07 12.45 18.06
C GLN A 37 -4.27 12.47 16.75
N ALA A 38 -4.12 11.31 16.09
CA ALA A 38 -3.43 11.19 14.81
C ALA A 38 -3.96 10.02 13.97
N GLU A 39 -3.63 10.02 12.68
CA GLU A 39 -3.90 8.93 11.74
C GLU A 39 -2.60 8.42 11.11
N ALA A 40 -2.52 7.11 10.88
CA ALA A 40 -1.38 6.53 10.17
C ALA A 40 -1.36 6.99 8.71
N VAL A 41 -0.25 7.61 8.27
CA VAL A 41 -0.06 7.94 6.86
C VAL A 41 0.30 6.65 6.12
N ARG A 42 -0.72 5.98 5.58
CA ARG A 42 -0.53 4.82 4.71
C ARG A 42 -0.06 5.30 3.35
N THR A 43 1.25 5.29 3.10
CA THR A 43 1.73 5.26 1.72
C THR A 43 1.13 4.02 1.05
N PRO A 44 0.40 4.15 -0.07
CA PRO A 44 -0.12 2.98 -0.76
C PRO A 44 1.07 2.09 -1.10
N ALA A 45 1.04 0.85 -0.61
CA ALA A 45 2.05 -0.13 -0.97
C ALA A 45 2.17 -0.16 -2.51
N PRO A 46 3.39 -0.18 -3.07
CA PRO A 46 3.55 -0.29 -4.51
C PRO A 46 2.72 -1.48 -4.97
N LYS A 47 1.76 -1.21 -5.87
CA LYS A 47 0.86 -2.24 -6.40
C LYS A 47 1.73 -3.39 -6.87
N ARG A 48 1.73 -4.50 -6.11
CA ARG A 48 2.35 -5.76 -6.53
C ARG A 48 1.84 -6.04 -7.93
N GLU A 49 2.69 -5.86 -8.93
CA GLU A 49 2.39 -6.19 -10.31
C GLU A 49 1.98 -7.66 -10.32
N ARG A 50 0.67 -7.88 -10.46
CA ARG A 50 0.10 -9.21 -10.68
C ARG A 50 0.54 -9.59 -12.10
N SER A 51 1.69 -10.26 -12.20
CA SER A 51 2.21 -10.81 -13.45
C SER A 51 1.15 -11.77 -14.00
N THR A 52 0.30 -11.28 -14.91
CA THR A 52 -0.60 -12.15 -15.66
C THR A 52 0.26 -12.86 -16.69
N SER A 53 0.75 -14.05 -16.32
CA SER A 53 1.36 -14.96 -17.28
C SER A 53 0.26 -15.37 -18.27
N LYS A 54 0.20 -14.64 -19.38
CA LYS A 54 -0.69 -14.91 -20.50
C LYS A 54 -0.33 -16.29 -21.04
N LYS A 55 -1.09 -17.28 -20.61
CA LYS A 55 -0.98 -18.69 -21.00
C LYS A 55 -1.13 -18.75 -22.52
N ALA A 56 -0.01 -18.83 -23.25
CA ALA A 56 0.00 -18.94 -24.70
C ALA A 56 -0.60 -20.30 -25.10
N ARG A 57 -1.85 -20.27 -25.54
CA ARG A 57 -2.57 -21.41 -26.12
C ARG A 57 -1.87 -21.79 -27.44
N ARG A 58 -0.90 -22.69 -27.37
CA ARG A 58 -0.31 -23.37 -28.53
C ARG A 58 -1.41 -24.21 -29.20
N ARG A 59 -2.04 -23.64 -30.23
CA ARG A 59 -2.85 -24.37 -31.22
C ARG A 59 -1.95 -25.45 -31.83
N ARG A 60 -2.08 -26.70 -31.40
CA ARG A 60 -1.62 -27.85 -32.17
C ARG A 60 -2.60 -27.98 -33.34
N ARG A 61 -2.12 -27.62 -34.52
CA ARG A 61 -2.77 -27.82 -35.81
C ARG A 61 -2.94 -29.33 -35.97
N ALA A 62 -4.18 -29.79 -36.04
CA ALA A 62 -4.51 -31.15 -36.44
C ALA A 62 -4.09 -31.28 -37.92
N THR A 63 -3.25 -32.26 -38.22
CA THR A 63 -3.04 -32.78 -39.57
C THR A 63 -3.55 -34.22 -39.53
N THR A 64 -4.84 -34.38 -39.75
CA THR A 64 -5.36 -35.63 -40.31
C THR A 64 -5.43 -35.38 -41.81
N SER A 65 -4.45 -35.90 -42.54
CA SER A 65 -4.60 -36.18 -43.97
C SER A 65 -5.30 -37.53 -44.05
N GLU A 66 -6.61 -37.49 -44.25
CA GLU A 66 -7.38 -38.58 -44.87
C GLU A 66 -7.13 -38.46 -46.37
N ASP A 67 -6.29 -39.35 -46.91
CA ASP A 67 -6.27 -39.67 -48.34
C ASP A 67 -7.21 -40.88 -48.51
N ASP A 68 -8.38 -40.60 -49.10
CA ASP A 68 -9.32 -41.57 -49.65
C ASP A 68 -9.02 -41.65 -51.16
N GLU A 69 -8.71 -42.87 -51.64
CA GLU A 69 -9.13 -43.52 -52.91
C GLU A 69 -8.11 -44.56 -53.42
#